data_AF-A0A0S2LI88-F1
#
_entry.id   AF-A0A0S2LI88-F1
#
_cell.length_a   1.000
_cell.length_b   1.000
_cell.length_c   1.000
_cell.angle_alpha   90.00
_cell.angle_beta   90.00
_cell.angle_gamma   90.00
#
_symmetry.space_group_name_H-M   'P 1'
#
loop_
_entity.id
_entity.type
_entity.pdbx_description
1 polymer ?
#
loop_
_entity_poly.entity_id
_entity_poly.type
_entity_poly.pdbx_seq_one_letter_code
_entity_poly.pdbx_strand_id
1 'polypeptide(L)'
;MAQEQVLPLSNSNSQDPLRPGRYQSLLPLIDEILSILHAQTVSSEKLSPAQASEQVAPKAKQLAQVLENMKLSAMSLPGAHLSIEEINNLTDILEKEGEKRRQILRTFELLDLPIVDDFSLPGAETRAMGTHAFPSPNK
;
A
#
# COMPACT_ATOMS: atom_id res chain seq x y z
N MET A 1 17.43 14.09 28.88
CA MET A 1 16.90 12.71 28.83
C MET A 1 15.55 12.71 28.13
N ALA A 2 15.56 12.96 26.82
CA ALA A 2 14.39 12.78 25.97
C ALA A 2 14.36 11.31 25.55
N GLN A 3 13.28 10.61 25.89
CA GLN A 3 13.08 9.22 25.47
C GLN A 3 12.83 9.22 23.96
N GLU A 4 13.81 8.75 23.18
CA GLU A 4 13.56 8.26 21.82
C GLU A 4 12.61 7.06 21.93
N GLN A 5 11.32 7.32 21.69
CA GLN A 5 10.37 6.27 21.35
C GLN A 5 10.74 5.73 19.96
N VAL A 6 11.64 4.75 19.95
CA VAL A 6 11.82 3.86 18.81
C VAL A 6 10.49 3.12 18.63
N LEU A 7 9.72 3.53 17.64
CA LEU A 7 8.53 2.80 17.18
C LEU A 7 8.94 1.36 16.93
N PRO A 8 8.31 0.37 17.59
CA PRO A 8 8.61 -1.02 17.30
C PRO A 8 8.18 -1.28 15.87
N LEU A 9 9.14 -1.56 14.97
CA LEU A 9 8.89 -2.30 13.75
C LEU A 9 8.38 -3.68 14.16
N SER A 10 7.07 -3.76 14.35
CA SER A 10 6.35 -5.00 14.52
C SER A 10 6.57 -5.82 13.25
N ASN A 11 7.44 -6.83 13.36
CA ASN A 11 7.51 -7.96 12.44
C ASN A 11 6.14 -8.66 12.40
N SER A 12 5.21 -8.14 11.60
CA SER A 12 3.90 -8.74 11.30
C SER A 12 4.04 -9.71 10.12
N ASN A 13 4.76 -10.81 10.32
CA ASN A 13 5.03 -11.80 9.27
C ASN A 13 3.80 -12.67 8.88
N SER A 14 2.56 -12.19 9.07
CA SER A 14 1.32 -12.93 8.82
C SER A 14 0.21 -12.18 8.08
N GLN A 15 0.36 -10.89 7.77
CA GLN A 15 -0.67 -10.13 7.05
C GLN A 15 -0.08 -9.21 6.00
N ASP A 16 0.60 -9.79 5.00
CA ASP A 16 0.77 -9.07 3.75
C ASP A 16 -0.54 -9.16 2.95
N PRO A 17 -1.29 -8.05 2.81
CA PRO A 17 -2.58 -8.03 2.12
C PRO A 17 -2.44 -8.32 0.62
N LEU A 18 -1.22 -8.25 0.07
CA LEU A 18 -0.89 -8.47 -1.33
C LEU A 18 -0.37 -9.89 -1.60
N ARG A 19 -0.46 -10.82 -0.63
CA ARG A 19 -0.07 -12.21 -0.86
C ARG A 19 -0.83 -12.82 -2.07
N PRO A 20 -0.13 -13.45 -3.01
CA PRO A 20 -0.75 -14.15 -4.12
C PRO A 20 -1.80 -15.15 -3.62
N GLY A 21 -2.99 -15.16 -4.25
CA GLY A 21 -4.11 -16.02 -3.87
C GLY A 21 -5.09 -15.43 -2.85
N ARG A 22 -4.84 -14.25 -2.27
CA ARG A 22 -5.83 -13.54 -1.42
C ARG A 22 -7.05 -13.05 -2.22
N TYR A 23 -6.82 -12.58 -3.44
CA TYR A 23 -7.86 -12.19 -4.39
C TYR A 23 -7.95 -13.27 -5.46
N GLN A 24 -8.90 -14.19 -5.29
CA GLN A 24 -9.14 -15.28 -6.22
C GLN A 24 -10.50 -15.12 -6.90
N SER A 25 -10.64 -15.67 -8.10
CA SER A 25 -11.93 -15.68 -8.78
C SER A 25 -12.95 -16.51 -7.99
N LEU A 26 -14.14 -15.97 -7.80
CA LEU A 26 -15.26 -16.65 -7.16
C LEU A 26 -16.06 -17.53 -8.15
N LEU A 27 -15.86 -17.33 -9.46
CA LEU A 27 -16.62 -18.02 -10.50
C LEU A 27 -16.57 -19.55 -10.37
N PRO A 28 -15.41 -20.20 -10.14
CA PRO A 28 -15.36 -21.66 -10.01
C PRO A 28 -16.23 -22.18 -8.85
N LEU A 29 -16.25 -21.47 -7.72
CA LEU A 29 -17.05 -21.87 -6.55
C LEU A 29 -18.55 -21.69 -6.81
N ILE A 30 -18.92 -20.64 -7.53
CA ILE A 30 -20.31 -20.38 -7.93
C ILE A 30 -20.77 -21.42 -8.95
N ASP A 31 -19.93 -21.73 -9.94
CA ASP A 31 -20.23 -22.74 -10.97
C ASP A 31 -20.40 -24.13 -10.35
N GLU A 32 -19.61 -24.50 -9.34
CA GLU A 32 -19.79 -25.76 -8.60
C GLU A 32 -21.16 -25.81 -7.89
N ILE A 33 -21.55 -24.72 -7.20
CA ILE A 33 -22.86 -24.65 -6.52
C ILE A 33 -24.00 -24.75 -7.54
N LEU A 34 -23.90 -23.98 -8.64
CA LEU A 34 -24.89 -23.99 -9.70
C LEU A 34 -24.96 -25.35 -10.41
N SER A 35 -23.83 -26.03 -10.60
CA SER A 35 -23.76 -27.37 -11.17
C SER A 35 -24.48 -28.39 -10.28
N ILE A 36 -24.33 -28.32 -8.95
CA ILE A 36 -25.05 -29.20 -8.01
C ILE A 36 -26.56 -28.93 -8.08
N LEU A 37 -26.96 -27.66 -8.09
CA LEU A 37 -28.36 -27.27 -8.21
C LEU A 37 -28.97 -27.66 -9.57
N HIS A 38 -28.20 -27.54 -10.64
CA HIS A 38 -28.63 -27.95 -11.98
C HIS A 38 -28.74 -29.47 -12.11
N ALA A 39 -27.81 -30.22 -11.52
CA ALA A 39 -27.89 -31.68 -11.47
C ALA A 39 -29.17 -32.15 -10.76
N GLN A 40 -29.65 -31.41 -9.76
CA GLN A 40 -30.92 -31.73 -9.08
C GLN A 40 -32.17 -31.51 -9.95
N THR A 41 -32.15 -30.51 -10.83
CA THR A 41 -33.31 -30.15 -11.66
C THR A 41 -33.40 -30.99 -12.92
N VAL A 42 -32.26 -31.45 -13.45
CA VAL A 42 -32.18 -32.17 -14.74
C VAL A 42 -31.98 -33.68 -14.58
N SER A 43 -31.45 -34.16 -13.43
CA SER A 43 -31.17 -35.60 -13.26
C SER A 43 -32.45 -36.43 -13.12
N SER A 44 -32.47 -37.57 -13.82
CA SER A 44 -33.55 -38.57 -13.74
C SER A 44 -33.61 -39.27 -12.38
N GLU A 45 -32.50 -39.24 -11.62
CA GLU A 45 -32.40 -39.73 -10.26
C GLU A 45 -32.45 -38.52 -9.33
N LYS A 46 -33.67 -38.11 -8.94
CA LYS A 46 -33.88 -36.95 -8.07
C LYS A 46 -33.33 -37.25 -6.68
N LEU A 47 -32.14 -36.73 -6.40
CA LEU A 47 -31.61 -36.62 -5.04
C LEU A 47 -32.63 -35.87 -4.18
N SER A 48 -32.84 -36.34 -2.95
CA SER A 48 -33.72 -35.66 -1.98
C SER A 48 -33.22 -34.21 -1.76
N PRO A 49 -34.12 -33.23 -1.55
CA PRO A 49 -33.73 -31.85 -1.19
C PRO A 49 -32.76 -31.78 0.00
N ALA A 50 -32.82 -32.76 0.92
CA ALA A 50 -31.89 -32.88 2.04
C ALA A 50 -30.46 -33.21 1.58
N GLN A 51 -30.30 -34.10 0.60
CA GLN A 51 -29.00 -34.48 0.04
C GLN A 51 -28.41 -33.36 -0.83
N ALA A 52 -29.26 -32.58 -1.52
CA ALA A 52 -28.87 -31.34 -2.19
C ALA A 52 -28.19 -30.37 -1.24
N SER A 53 -28.89 -30.14 -0.12
CA SER A 53 -28.49 -29.16 0.88
C SER A 53 -27.19 -29.58 1.54
N GLU A 54 -26.99 -30.88 1.76
CA GLU A 54 -25.76 -31.45 2.31
C GLU A 54 -24.56 -31.26 1.37
N GLN A 55 -24.77 -31.27 0.05
CA GLN A 55 -23.71 -31.04 -0.94
C GLN A 55 -23.43 -29.54 -1.18
N VAL A 56 -24.45 -28.68 -1.13
CA VAL A 56 -24.32 -27.24 -1.35
C VAL A 56 -23.79 -26.50 -0.12
N ALA A 57 -24.24 -26.87 1.08
CA ALA A 57 -23.84 -26.22 2.34
C ALA A 57 -22.32 -26.08 2.55
N PRO A 58 -21.48 -27.12 2.35
CA PRO A 58 -20.03 -26.98 2.51
C PRO A 58 -19.42 -26.04 1.46
N LYS A 59 -19.92 -26.03 0.23
CA LYS A 59 -19.46 -25.15 -0.85
C LYS A 59 -19.85 -23.69 -0.61
N ALA A 60 -21.07 -23.46 -0.14
CA ALA A 60 -21.52 -22.13 0.28
C ALA A 60 -20.70 -21.59 1.46
N LYS A 61 -20.35 -22.46 2.43
CA LYS A 61 -19.47 -22.08 3.55
C LYS A 61 -18.06 -21.71 3.09
N GLN A 62 -17.50 -22.47 2.14
CA GLN A 62 -16.21 -22.14 1.53
C GLN A 62 -16.25 -20.78 0.80
N LEU A 63 -17.31 -20.52 0.03
CA LEU A 63 -17.51 -19.23 -0.63
C LEU A 63 -17.58 -18.07 0.37
N ALA A 64 -18.33 -18.23 1.46
CA ALA A 64 -18.42 -17.23 2.52
C ALA A 64 -17.06 -16.95 3.16
N GLN A 65 -16.27 -18.00 3.43
CA GLN A 65 -14.93 -17.87 4.00
C GLN A 65 -13.97 -17.14 3.05
N VAL A 66 -14.02 -17.44 1.75
CA VAL A 66 -13.20 -16.74 0.73
C VAL A 66 -13.57 -15.26 0.67
N LEU A 67 -14.86 -14.93 0.65
CA LEU A 67 -15.35 -13.56 0.67
C LEU A 67 -14.89 -12.78 1.91
N GLU A 68 -14.98 -13.40 3.08
CA GLU A 68 -14.51 -12.80 4.33
C GLU A 68 -13.00 -12.54 4.30
N ASN A 69 -12.21 -13.50 3.83
CA ASN A 69 -10.77 -13.33 3.67
C ASN A 69 -10.41 -12.20 2.70
N MET A 70 -11.12 -12.08 1.57
CA MET A 70 -10.96 -11.00 0.60
C MET A 70 -11.33 -9.65 1.21
N LYS A 71 -12.43 -9.58 1.97
CA LYS A 71 -12.85 -8.35 2.66
C LYS A 71 -11.82 -7.91 3.68
N LEU A 72 -11.35 -8.81 4.53
CA LEU A 72 -10.32 -8.51 5.53
C LEU A 72 -9.03 -8.03 4.86
N SER A 73 -8.63 -8.69 3.77
CA SER A 73 -7.48 -8.25 2.95
C SER A 73 -7.68 -6.85 2.38
N ALA A 74 -8.86 -6.56 1.81
CA ALA A 74 -9.17 -5.25 1.25
C ALA A 74 -9.11 -4.15 2.32
N MET A 75 -9.65 -4.40 3.51
CA MET A 75 -9.60 -3.45 4.63
C MET A 75 -8.17 -3.24 5.18
N SER A 76 -7.30 -4.23 5.05
CA SER A 76 -5.89 -4.13 5.45
C SER A 76 -4.98 -3.49 4.39
N LEU A 77 -5.51 -3.14 3.20
CA LEU A 77 -4.73 -2.41 2.21
C LEU A 77 -4.42 -0.98 2.71
N PRO A 78 -3.20 -0.49 2.52
CA PRO A 78 -2.89 0.92 2.75
C PRO A 78 -3.84 1.82 1.96
N GLY A 79 -4.45 2.80 2.64
CA GLY A 79 -5.42 3.72 2.01
C GLY A 79 -6.82 3.13 1.76
N ALA A 80 -7.11 1.89 2.18
CA ALA A 80 -8.45 1.29 2.02
C ALA A 80 -9.58 2.02 2.75
N HIS A 81 -9.23 2.81 3.77
CA HIS A 81 -10.17 3.64 4.51
C HIS A 81 -10.50 4.96 3.80
N LEU A 82 -9.75 5.31 2.75
CA LEU A 82 -9.94 6.55 2.02
C LEU A 82 -11.04 6.37 0.99
N SER A 83 -11.99 7.30 0.99
CA SER A 83 -12.94 7.47 -0.09
C SER A 83 -12.24 7.97 -1.35
N ILE A 84 -12.91 7.80 -2.50
CA ILE A 84 -12.42 8.28 -3.81
C ILE A 84 -12.17 9.79 -3.77
N GLU A 85 -13.02 10.56 -3.09
CA GLU A 85 -12.88 12.00 -2.93
C GLU A 85 -11.62 12.37 -2.13
N GLU A 86 -11.34 11.65 -1.04
CA GLU A 86 -10.14 11.86 -0.23
C GLU A 86 -8.86 11.50 -1.00
N ILE A 87 -8.90 10.44 -1.82
CA ILE A 87 -7.79 10.05 -2.70
C ILE A 87 -7.51 11.16 -3.73
N ASN A 88 -8.55 11.70 -4.35
CA ASN A 88 -8.42 12.79 -5.33
C ASN A 88 -7.84 14.05 -4.67
N ASN A 89 -8.36 14.44 -3.50
CA ASN A 89 -7.84 15.59 -2.76
C ASN A 89 -6.35 15.41 -2.38
N LEU A 90 -5.97 14.22 -1.90
CA LEU A 90 -4.58 13.92 -1.58
C LEU A 90 -3.69 14.00 -2.83
N THR A 91 -4.19 13.53 -3.97
CA THR A 91 -3.50 13.62 -5.26
C THR A 91 -3.27 15.08 -5.65
N ASP A 92 -4.28 15.94 -5.54
CA ASP A 92 -4.16 17.38 -5.83
C ASP A 92 -3.13 18.07 -4.93
N ILE A 93 -3.10 17.72 -3.64
CA ILE A 93 -2.13 18.27 -2.68
C ILE A 93 -0.71 17.84 -3.07
N LEU A 94 -0.51 16.56 -3.39
CA LEU A 94 0.77 16.01 -3.80
C LEU A 94 1.25 16.62 -5.13
N GLU A 95 0.36 16.84 -6.08
CA GLU A 95 0.67 17.47 -7.35
C GLU A 95 1.10 18.94 -7.16
N LYS A 96 0.36 19.70 -6.33
CA LYS A 96 0.74 21.08 -5.97
C LYS A 96 2.11 21.14 -5.31
N GLU A 97 2.38 20.23 -4.37
CA GLU A 97 3.68 20.18 -3.71
C GLU A 97 4.80 19.75 -4.67
N GLY A 98 4.50 18.83 -5.59
CA GLY A 98 5.38 18.46 -6.69
C GLY A 98 5.71 19.66 -7.60
N GLU A 99 4.71 20.48 -7.93
CA GLU A 99 4.92 21.67 -8.76
C GLU A 99 5.78 22.72 -8.05
N LYS A 100 5.57 22.95 -6.74
CA LYS A 100 6.45 23.85 -5.97
C LYS A 100 7.91 23.40 -6.05
N ARG A 101 8.18 22.10 -5.88
CA ARG A 101 9.55 21.56 -5.98
C ARG A 101 10.11 21.71 -7.38
N ARG A 102 9.31 21.43 -8.42
CA ARG A 102 9.72 21.65 -9.82
C ARG A 102 10.03 23.12 -10.09
N GLN A 103 9.24 24.04 -9.54
CA GLN A 103 9.50 25.47 -9.68
C GLN A 103 10.81 25.90 -9.01
N ILE A 104 11.09 25.39 -7.81
CA ILE A 104 12.38 25.60 -7.14
C ILE A 104 13.54 25.07 -8.00
N LEU A 105 13.41 23.87 -8.56
CA LEU A 105 14.43 23.30 -9.44
C LEU A 105 14.64 24.13 -10.71
N ARG A 106 13.55 24.62 -11.33
CA ARG A 106 13.64 25.56 -12.46
C ARG A 106 14.34 26.85 -12.07
N THR A 107 14.10 27.38 -10.87
CA THR A 107 14.82 28.57 -10.40
C THR A 107 16.31 28.30 -10.18
N PHE A 108 16.69 27.10 -9.71
CA PHE A 108 18.09 26.71 -9.62
C PHE A 108 18.75 26.51 -11.00
N GLU A 109 18.01 26.05 -12.00
CA GLU A 109 18.49 25.94 -13.39
C GLU A 109 18.74 27.32 -14.03
N LEU A 110 17.93 28.33 -13.66
CA LEU A 110 18.08 29.70 -14.15
C LEU A 110 19.07 30.55 -13.36
N LEU A 111 19.39 30.15 -12.13
CA LEU A 111 20.45 30.75 -11.36
C LEU A 111 21.77 30.24 -11.93
N ASP A 112 22.57 31.15 -12.47
CA ASP A 112 23.95 30.90 -12.85
C ASP A 112 24.73 30.66 -11.55
N LEU A 113 24.65 29.42 -11.04
CA LEU A 113 25.31 29.04 -9.82
C LEU A 113 26.82 29.10 -10.09
N PRO A 114 27.61 29.80 -9.24
CA PRO A 114 29.05 29.84 -9.43
C PRO A 114 29.58 28.42 -9.44
N ILE A 115 30.17 28.03 -10.57
CA ILE A 115 30.83 26.74 -10.72
C ILE A 115 31.91 26.70 -9.64
N VAL A 116 31.97 25.60 -8.89
CA VAL A 116 32.89 25.42 -7.73
C VAL A 116 34.36 25.63 -8.12
N ASP A 117 34.68 25.64 -9.42
CA ASP A 117 36.00 25.96 -9.96
C ASP A 117 36.46 27.41 -9.71
N ASP A 118 35.56 28.37 -9.46
CA ASP A 118 35.94 29.75 -9.09
C ASP A 118 36.47 29.91 -7.65
N PHE A 119 36.36 28.86 -6.82
CA PHE A 119 37.03 28.82 -5.50
C PHE A 119 38.46 28.30 -5.56
N SER A 120 38.94 27.90 -6.75
CA SER A 120 40.30 27.39 -6.96
C SER A 120 41.28 28.46 -7.47
N LEU A 121 41.18 29.71 -6.99
CA LEU A 121 42.26 30.69 -7.19
C LEU A 121 43.43 30.37 -6.25
N PRO A 122 44.65 30.12 -6.76
CA PRO A 122 45.83 29.87 -5.94
C PRO A 122 46.34 31.21 -5.42
N GLY A 123 45.92 31.64 -4.23
CA GLY A 123 46.43 32.91 -3.69
C GLY A 123 45.81 33.48 -2.43
N ALA A 124 45.18 32.68 -1.57
CA ALA A 124 44.74 33.15 -0.26
C ALA A 124 45.64 32.57 0.83
N GLU A 125 46.80 33.19 1.02
CA GLU A 125 47.61 33.02 2.21
C GLU A 125 46.76 33.31 3.46
N THR A 126 46.73 32.34 4.38
CA THR A 126 46.52 32.53 5.82
C THR A 126 45.52 33.59 6.26
N ARG A 127 44.27 33.18 6.49
CA ARG A 127 43.53 33.69 7.64
C ARG A 127 42.70 32.57 8.27
N ALA A 128 43.28 31.94 9.27
CA ALA A 128 42.54 31.16 10.25
C ALA A 128 41.46 32.05 10.85
N MET A 129 40.19 31.83 10.48
CA MET A 129 39.04 32.41 11.15
C MET A 129 37.98 31.32 11.30
N GLY A 130 37.92 30.77 12.51
CA GLY A 130 36.71 30.26 13.15
C GLY A 130 35.98 29.14 12.42
N THR A 131 36.39 27.89 12.68
CA THR A 131 35.46 26.77 12.66
C THR A 131 34.36 27.03 13.68
N HIS A 132 33.23 27.60 13.26
CA HIS A 132 31.99 27.49 14.02
C HIS A 132 31.55 26.03 13.94
N ALA A 133 32.01 25.25 14.92
CA ALA A 133 31.51 23.92 15.19
C ALA A 133 30.00 24.02 15.44
N PHE A 134 29.21 23.34 14.61
CA PHE A 134 27.83 23.01 14.93
C PHE A 134 27.83 22.19 16.22
N PRO A 135 27.07 22.57 17.27
CA PRO A 135 26.96 21.72 18.44
C PRO A 135 26.12 20.50 18.09
N SER A 136 26.72 19.31 18.13
CA SER A 136 25.99 18.05 18.16
C SER A 136 25.15 17.98 19.44
N PRO A 137 23.88 17.54 19.38
CA PRO A 137 23.04 17.45 20.56
C PRO A 137 23.52 16.34 21.49
N ASN A 138 23.74 16.70 22.76
CA ASN A 138 24.05 15.75 23.83
C ASN A 138 22.81 14.91 24.21
N LYS A 139 23.10 13.67 24.61
CA LYS A 139 22.18 12.61 25.08
C LYS A 139 21.19 13.05 26.18
#